data_AF-A0A966XX00-F1
#
_entry.id   AF-A0A966XX00-F1
#
_cell.length_a   1.000
_cell.length_b   1.000
_cell.length_c   1.000
_cell.angle_alpha   90.00
_cell.angle_beta   90.00
_cell.angle_gamma   90.00
#
_symmetry.space_group_name_H-M   'P 1'
#
loop_
_entity.id
_entity.type
_entity.pdbx_description
1 polymer ?
#
loop_
_entity_poly.entity_id
_entity_poly.type
_entity_poly.pdbx_seq_one_letter_code
_entity_poly.pdbx_strand_id
1 'polypeptide(L)'
;MTLTGWRAAGVAFVAGALAALAMPPLYWLPLAVVGVVVFVWLWETAPGPQSAFLRGWAWGIGHFAVGSYWILEAFSVPPAQYELLGPPIVAGLSVILGFFPGLAAGVARWAALRWPALAGRYRRLILLAIAWTLAEWLRGHVFTGYPWNPLGHVWAFATPLVQGAAVFGVYGLGAFSFLVLAAPTAGWRASVAALVTLGVAGAAGQAVIQPAAGDGPLVRIVQPNVAQSEKWRPDTRARHLAKLVEMSRRPGFDRLAAVIWPETAPPFIIEPGSPALDAMTSAVPPRGYLLTGAARGSGRREDGVWNSLLVIDRSGSIVAHYDKVHLVPLGEYIPFRKHLAPVSGFIGRGSFEEGENRVTLGVPGLPSFSPVICYEVIFPAAVTGPGERPRWLLNVTNDAWFGLSSGPFQHLASARLRAVEEGLPMIRAANTGVSAVIDAYGRVLASLDMMEEGIIDHPLPQAREPTPYGRWGDGMLLVVLALLGACLAVGRKRVGRTRV
;
A
#
# COMPACT_ATOMS: atom_id res chain seq x y z
N MET A 1 4.33 33.29 -20.60
CA MET A 1 5.17 33.86 -19.52
C MET A 1 5.82 32.73 -18.74
N THR A 2 7.15 32.69 -18.63
CA THR A 2 7.85 31.70 -17.80
C THR A 2 7.69 32.08 -16.33
N LEU A 3 6.93 31.29 -15.57
CA LEU A 3 6.79 31.49 -14.12
C LEU A 3 8.13 31.25 -13.43
N THR A 4 8.49 32.08 -12.46
CA THR A 4 9.73 31.99 -11.68
C THR A 4 9.46 32.18 -10.19
N GLY A 5 10.44 31.80 -9.36
CA GLY A 5 10.39 31.97 -7.90
C GLY A 5 9.14 31.35 -7.26
N TRP A 6 8.57 32.08 -6.29
CA TRP A 6 7.41 31.64 -5.51
C TRP A 6 6.16 31.39 -6.36
N ARG A 7 5.98 32.11 -7.48
CA ARG A 7 4.82 31.90 -8.38
C ARG A 7 4.87 30.52 -9.03
N ALA A 8 6.05 30.09 -9.47
CA ALA A 8 6.24 28.75 -10.02
C ALA A 8 6.05 27.67 -8.95
N ALA A 9 6.52 27.90 -7.72
CA ALA A 9 6.33 26.99 -6.61
C ALA A 9 4.86 26.85 -6.20
N GLY A 10 4.11 27.96 -6.14
CA GLY A 10 2.69 27.95 -5.83
C GLY A 10 1.86 27.19 -6.87
N VAL A 11 2.12 27.43 -8.17
CA VAL A 11 1.46 26.66 -9.25
C VAL A 11 1.85 25.18 -9.21
N ALA A 12 3.11 24.87 -8.93
CA ALA A 12 3.55 23.49 -8.76
C ALA A 12 2.80 22.79 -7.62
N PHE A 13 2.71 23.44 -6.44
CA PHE A 13 1.98 22.94 -5.28
C PHE A 13 0.51 22.63 -5.62
N VAL A 14 -0.19 23.58 -6.24
CA VAL A 14 -1.59 23.38 -6.64
C VAL A 14 -1.73 22.24 -7.65
N ALA A 15 -0.82 22.14 -8.63
CA ALA A 15 -0.83 21.05 -9.59
C ALA A 15 -0.62 19.68 -8.93
N GLY A 16 0.24 19.58 -7.92
CA GLY A 16 0.42 18.35 -7.14
C GLY A 16 -0.81 17.98 -6.33
N ALA A 17 -1.42 18.97 -5.66
CA ALA A 17 -2.68 18.82 -4.94
C ALA A 17 -3.81 18.31 -5.83
N LEU A 18 -3.96 18.88 -7.04
CA LEU A 18 -4.94 18.41 -8.03
C LEU A 18 -4.65 16.97 -8.47
N ALA A 19 -3.39 16.59 -8.66
CA ALA A 19 -3.04 15.23 -9.02
C ALA A 19 -3.36 14.20 -7.92
N ALA A 20 -3.30 14.60 -6.65
CA ALA A 20 -3.67 13.72 -5.53
C ALA A 20 -5.16 13.35 -5.55
N LEU A 21 -6.03 14.17 -6.14
CA LEU A 21 -7.47 13.89 -6.26
C LEU A 21 -7.79 12.76 -7.25
N ALA A 22 -6.81 12.25 -8.00
CA ALA A 22 -6.97 11.03 -8.79
C ALA A 22 -6.69 9.75 -8.00
N MET A 23 -6.18 9.85 -6.76
CA MET A 23 -6.02 8.71 -5.88
C MET A 23 -7.37 8.24 -5.32
N PRO A 24 -7.46 7.01 -4.82
CA PRO A 24 -8.65 6.55 -4.12
C PRO A 24 -9.04 7.49 -2.98
N PRO A 25 -10.36 7.69 -2.73
CA PRO A 25 -11.50 7.09 -3.42
C PRO A 25 -12.00 7.89 -4.64
N LEU A 26 -11.43 9.05 -4.95
CA LEU A 26 -12.04 10.02 -5.87
C LEU A 26 -11.86 9.69 -7.35
N TYR A 27 -10.67 9.21 -7.74
CA TYR A 27 -10.34 8.86 -9.13
C TYR A 27 -10.64 9.96 -10.17
N TRP A 28 -10.48 11.24 -9.81
CA TRP A 28 -10.62 12.37 -10.73
C TRP A 28 -9.43 12.48 -11.68
N LEU A 29 -9.29 11.50 -12.58
CA LEU A 29 -8.19 11.36 -13.55
C LEU A 29 -7.90 12.64 -14.36
N PRO A 30 -8.88 13.44 -14.82
CA PRO A 30 -8.58 14.68 -15.52
C PRO A 30 -7.70 15.65 -14.71
N LEU A 31 -7.84 15.66 -13.38
CA LEU A 31 -7.03 16.51 -12.50
C LEU A 31 -5.59 15.99 -12.34
N ALA A 32 -5.38 14.67 -12.40
CA ALA A 32 -4.03 14.11 -12.53
C ALA A 32 -3.39 14.46 -13.87
N VAL A 33 -4.14 14.44 -14.98
CA VAL A 33 -3.63 14.91 -16.27
C VAL A 33 -3.20 16.37 -16.17
N VAL A 34 -4.05 17.25 -15.62
CA VAL A 34 -3.72 18.67 -15.41
C VAL A 34 -2.47 18.81 -14.52
N GLY A 35 -2.43 18.11 -13.39
CA GLY A 35 -1.34 18.18 -12.44
C GLY A 35 0.02 17.73 -13.02
N VAL A 36 0.02 16.65 -13.80
CA VAL A 36 1.22 16.12 -14.47
C VAL A 36 1.63 16.98 -15.66
N VAL A 37 0.69 17.48 -16.46
CA VAL A 37 0.96 18.41 -17.57
C VAL A 37 1.63 19.69 -17.05
N VAL A 38 1.08 20.29 -16.00
CA VAL A 38 1.65 21.48 -15.38
C VAL A 38 3.03 21.19 -14.79
N PHE A 39 3.22 20.03 -14.14
CA PHE A 39 4.54 19.60 -13.66
C PHE A 39 5.57 19.57 -14.79
N VAL A 40 5.24 18.93 -15.93
CA VAL A 40 6.14 18.83 -17.08
C VAL A 40 6.44 20.22 -17.66
N TRP A 41 5.46 21.09 -17.84
CA TRP A 41 5.70 22.46 -18.34
C TRP A 41 6.60 23.28 -17.40
N LEU A 42 6.38 23.18 -16.09
CA LEU A 42 7.23 23.85 -15.10
C LEU A 42 8.65 23.29 -15.08
N TRP A 43 8.81 21.98 -15.30
CA TRP A 43 10.11 21.33 -15.45
C TRP A 43 10.84 21.76 -16.74
N GLU A 44 10.13 21.84 -17.87
CA GLU A 44 10.72 22.23 -19.16
C GLU A 44 11.25 23.68 -19.13
N THR A 45 10.51 24.57 -18.45
CA THR A 45 10.84 25.99 -18.31
C THR A 45 11.80 26.29 -17.15
N ALA A 46 12.23 25.29 -16.38
CA ALA A 46 13.15 25.49 -15.26
C ALA A 46 14.56 25.89 -15.77
N PRO A 47 15.17 27.00 -15.33
CA PRO A 47 16.48 27.44 -15.83
C PRO A 47 17.62 26.44 -15.63
N GLY A 48 17.54 25.62 -14.58
CA GLY A 48 18.57 24.63 -14.25
C GLY A 48 18.05 23.54 -13.30
N PRO A 49 18.90 22.57 -12.94
CA PRO A 49 18.53 21.41 -12.12
C PRO A 49 17.97 21.80 -10.76
N GLN A 50 18.56 22.81 -10.10
CA GLN A 50 18.08 23.29 -8.81
C GLN A 50 16.66 23.89 -8.91
N SER A 51 16.37 24.66 -9.97
CA SER A 51 15.02 25.20 -10.17
C SER A 51 14.01 24.09 -10.48
N ALA A 52 14.40 23.07 -11.26
CA ALA A 52 13.55 21.92 -11.51
C ALA A 52 13.29 21.11 -10.24
N PHE A 53 14.32 20.92 -9.41
CA PHE A 53 14.19 20.29 -8.10
C PHE A 53 13.19 21.03 -7.22
N LEU A 54 13.34 22.35 -7.02
CA LEU A 54 12.44 23.13 -6.17
C LEU A 54 10.98 23.13 -6.68
N ARG A 55 10.77 23.15 -8.00
CA ARG A 55 9.44 23.05 -8.61
C ARG A 55 8.84 21.65 -8.40
N GLY A 56 9.61 20.60 -8.65
CA GLY A 56 9.16 19.23 -8.40
C GLY A 56 8.92 18.96 -6.92
N TRP A 57 9.72 19.58 -6.05
CA TRP A 57 9.56 19.51 -4.61
C TRP A 57 8.24 20.14 -4.17
N ALA A 58 7.96 21.38 -4.62
CA ALA A 58 6.70 22.05 -4.34
C ALA A 58 5.49 21.26 -4.87
N TRP A 59 5.58 20.68 -6.07
CA TRP A 59 4.57 19.76 -6.59
C TRP A 59 4.36 18.56 -5.67
N GLY A 60 5.44 17.92 -5.23
CA GLY A 60 5.39 16.79 -4.32
C GLY A 60 4.76 17.15 -2.98
N ILE A 61 5.08 18.32 -2.42
CA ILE A 61 4.48 18.81 -1.18
C ILE A 61 2.97 18.91 -1.31
N GLY A 62 2.46 19.53 -2.38
CA GLY A 62 1.02 19.64 -2.62
C GLY A 62 0.36 18.26 -2.79
N HIS A 63 1.02 17.36 -3.52
CA HIS A 63 0.53 16.00 -3.74
C HIS A 63 0.42 15.21 -2.43
N PHE A 64 1.45 15.23 -1.58
CA PHE A 64 1.43 14.46 -0.33
C PHE A 64 0.61 15.13 0.78
N ALA A 65 0.50 16.46 0.79
CA ALA A 65 -0.36 17.17 1.73
C ALA A 65 -1.84 16.81 1.53
N VAL A 66 -2.29 16.76 0.27
CA VAL A 66 -3.66 16.34 -0.06
C VAL A 66 -3.79 14.81 -0.08
N GLY A 67 -2.79 14.08 -0.53
CA GLY A 67 -2.86 12.62 -0.64
C GLY A 67 -2.74 11.88 0.68
N SER A 68 -2.16 12.50 1.71
CA SER A 68 -1.90 11.91 3.04
C SER A 68 -2.54 12.69 4.18
N TYR A 69 -3.51 13.57 3.90
CA TYR A 69 -4.20 14.37 4.94
C TYR A 69 -4.87 13.51 6.00
N TRP A 70 -5.30 12.29 5.62
CA TRP A 70 -5.96 11.34 6.50
C TRP A 70 -5.11 10.95 7.73
N ILE A 71 -3.80 11.15 7.69
CA ILE A 71 -2.91 10.93 8.84
C ILE A 71 -3.32 11.81 10.04
N LEU A 72 -3.96 12.95 9.81
CA LEU A 72 -4.48 13.81 10.87
C LEU A 72 -5.46 13.08 11.79
N GLU A 73 -6.26 12.14 11.25
CA GLU A 73 -7.24 11.36 12.01
C GLU A 73 -6.57 10.54 13.13
N ALA A 74 -5.34 10.07 12.90
CA ALA A 74 -4.59 9.30 13.89
C ALA A 74 -4.25 10.13 15.15
N PHE A 75 -4.12 11.45 15.00
CA PHE A 75 -3.84 12.37 16.11
C PHE A 75 -5.08 12.76 16.92
N SER A 76 -6.27 12.54 16.36
CA SER A 76 -7.57 12.74 17.02
C SER A 76 -8.05 11.52 17.81
N VAL A 77 -7.38 10.36 17.65
CA VAL A 77 -7.69 9.17 18.46
C VAL A 77 -7.30 9.42 19.93
N PRO A 78 -8.23 9.23 20.88
CA PRO A 78 -7.98 9.51 22.29
C PRO A 78 -6.72 8.85 22.89
N PRO A 79 -5.97 9.58 23.75
CA PRO A 79 -6.29 10.94 24.23
C PRO A 79 -6.00 12.00 23.17
N ALA A 80 -7.01 12.83 22.83
CA ALA A 80 -6.97 13.85 21.77
C ALA A 80 -6.06 15.05 22.08
N GLN A 81 -5.14 14.89 23.04
CA GLN A 81 -4.18 15.92 23.46
C GLN A 81 -3.09 16.18 22.40
N TYR A 82 -3.08 15.42 21.29
CA TYR A 82 -2.05 15.49 20.26
C TYR A 82 -2.56 16.05 18.92
N GLU A 83 -3.82 16.45 18.81
CA GLU A 83 -4.41 16.96 17.56
C GLU A 83 -3.61 18.14 16.97
N LEU A 84 -3.13 19.05 17.82
CA LEU A 84 -2.32 20.19 17.41
C LEU A 84 -0.95 19.81 16.85
N LEU A 85 -0.44 18.60 17.16
CA LEU A 85 0.79 18.08 16.57
C LEU A 85 0.57 17.53 15.16
N GLY A 86 -0.66 17.12 14.82
CA GLY A 86 -1.00 16.52 13.53
C GLY A 86 -0.63 17.42 12.33
N PRO A 87 -1.19 18.64 12.22
CA PRO A 87 -0.93 19.52 11.09
C PRO A 87 0.55 19.81 10.81
N PRO A 88 1.40 20.20 11.79
CA PRO A 88 2.82 20.41 11.53
C PRO A 88 3.56 19.11 11.16
N ILE A 89 3.18 17.95 11.71
CA ILE A 89 3.77 16.66 11.33
C ILE A 89 3.41 16.28 9.90
N VAL A 90 2.14 16.39 9.51
CA VAL A 90 1.70 16.08 8.13
C VAL A 90 2.31 17.05 7.12
N ALA A 91 2.42 18.34 7.47
CA ALA A 91 3.13 19.31 6.65
C ALA A 91 4.61 18.94 6.50
N GLY A 92 5.30 18.62 7.61
CA GLY A 92 6.69 18.16 7.60
C GLY A 92 6.91 16.88 6.80
N LEU A 93 6.03 15.90 6.95
CA LEU A 93 6.03 14.67 6.15
C LEU A 93 5.85 14.97 4.66
N SER A 94 4.94 15.87 4.31
CA SER A 94 4.74 16.29 2.92
C SER A 94 5.97 16.97 2.32
N VAL A 95 6.69 17.75 3.13
CA VAL A 95 8.00 18.32 2.77
C VAL A 95 9.03 17.23 2.53
N ILE A 96 9.15 16.24 3.42
CA ILE A 96 10.09 15.12 3.24
C ILE A 96 9.73 14.29 2.01
N LEU A 97 8.47 13.89 1.84
CA LEU A 97 8.04 13.07 0.72
C LEU A 97 8.08 13.81 -0.62
N GLY A 98 7.83 15.13 -0.61
CA GLY A 98 7.97 15.95 -1.79
C GLY A 98 9.40 15.97 -2.36
N PHE A 99 10.40 15.65 -1.54
CA PHE A 99 11.79 15.53 -2.00
C PHE A 99 11.93 14.58 -3.18
N PHE A 100 11.18 13.47 -3.21
CA PHE A 100 11.33 12.44 -4.25
C PHE A 100 10.88 12.93 -5.65
N PRO A 101 9.68 13.53 -5.84
CA PRO A 101 9.36 14.23 -7.09
C PRO A 101 10.34 15.35 -7.44
N GLY A 102 10.85 16.08 -6.44
CA GLY A 102 11.92 17.07 -6.63
C GLY A 102 13.21 16.46 -7.17
N LEU A 103 13.66 15.34 -6.60
CA LEU A 103 14.85 14.60 -7.02
C LEU A 103 14.69 14.13 -8.47
N ALA A 104 13.55 13.54 -8.82
CA ALA A 104 13.23 13.13 -10.19
C ALA A 104 13.35 14.31 -11.17
N ALA A 105 12.71 15.44 -10.84
CA ALA A 105 12.74 16.64 -11.65
C ALA A 105 14.16 17.21 -11.82
N GLY A 106 14.91 17.32 -10.73
CA GLY A 106 16.28 17.83 -10.72
C GLY A 106 17.24 16.97 -11.54
N VAL A 107 17.25 15.65 -11.30
CA VAL A 107 18.11 14.69 -12.02
C VAL A 107 17.77 14.64 -13.50
N ALA A 108 16.49 14.56 -13.85
CA ALA A 108 16.06 14.59 -15.25
C ALA A 108 16.47 15.90 -15.92
N ARG A 109 16.35 17.05 -15.24
CA ARG A 109 16.75 18.35 -15.82
C ARG A 109 18.25 18.41 -16.04
N TRP A 110 19.05 17.97 -15.08
CA TRP A 110 20.49 17.87 -15.21
C TRP A 110 20.89 17.00 -16.41
N ALA A 111 20.30 15.81 -16.55
CA ALA A 111 20.56 14.92 -17.67
C ALA A 111 20.16 15.53 -19.02
N ALA A 112 19.00 16.18 -19.10
CA ALA A 112 18.54 16.84 -20.32
C ALA A 112 19.47 17.98 -20.77
N LEU A 113 20.07 18.74 -19.82
CA LEU A 113 21.03 19.79 -20.12
C LEU A 113 22.42 19.23 -20.47
N ARG A 114 22.85 18.15 -19.80
CA ARG A 114 24.16 17.52 -20.00
C ARG A 114 24.27 16.80 -21.34
N TRP A 115 23.16 16.23 -21.81
CA TRP A 115 23.09 15.47 -23.06
C TRP A 115 22.01 16.05 -23.99
N PRO A 116 22.36 17.01 -24.86
CA PRO A 116 21.42 17.64 -25.80
C PRO A 116 20.71 16.65 -26.74
N ALA A 117 21.28 15.45 -26.96
CA ALA A 117 20.62 14.37 -27.67
C ALA A 117 19.27 13.93 -27.02
N LEU A 118 19.06 14.23 -25.75
CA LEU A 118 17.81 13.99 -25.02
C LEU A 118 16.78 15.12 -25.16
N ALA A 119 17.05 16.16 -25.97
CA ALA A 119 16.21 17.35 -26.08
C ALA A 119 14.86 17.14 -26.78
N GLY A 120 14.66 16.03 -27.50
CA GLY A 120 13.38 15.75 -28.16
C GLY A 120 12.23 15.55 -27.16
N ARG A 121 11.05 16.10 -27.45
CA ARG A 121 9.88 16.07 -26.54
C ARG A 121 9.56 14.67 -25.98
N TYR A 122 9.59 13.63 -26.82
CA TYR A 122 9.35 12.24 -26.39
C TYR A 122 10.46 11.72 -25.47
N ARG A 123 11.73 12.02 -25.78
CA ARG A 123 12.88 11.61 -24.96
C ARG A 123 12.87 12.28 -23.59
N ARG A 124 12.44 13.55 -23.52
CA ARG A 124 12.28 14.25 -22.24
C ARG A 124 11.24 13.59 -21.35
N LEU A 125 10.09 13.18 -21.91
CA LEU A 125 9.06 12.46 -21.16
C LEU A 125 9.56 11.10 -20.67
N ILE A 126 10.26 10.35 -21.52
CA ILE A 126 10.85 9.06 -21.13
C ILE A 126 11.91 9.25 -20.03
N LEU A 127 12.75 10.28 -20.15
CA LEU A 127 13.75 10.62 -19.13
C LEU A 127 13.10 10.97 -17.80
N LEU A 128 12.02 11.77 -17.82
CA LEU A 128 11.24 12.09 -16.63
C LEU A 128 10.57 10.85 -16.05
N ALA A 129 10.01 9.96 -16.87
CA ALA A 129 9.38 8.72 -16.40
C ALA A 129 10.41 7.80 -15.73
N ILE A 130 11.61 7.66 -16.28
CA ILE A 130 12.72 6.91 -15.65
C ILE A 130 13.07 7.53 -14.28
N ALA A 131 13.30 8.84 -14.24
CA ALA A 131 13.66 9.53 -13.00
C ALA A 131 12.55 9.47 -11.95
N TRP A 132 11.29 9.61 -12.38
CA TRP A 132 10.10 9.46 -11.54
C TRP A 132 10.04 8.08 -10.92
N THR A 133 10.17 7.03 -11.74
CA THR A 133 10.06 5.64 -11.30
C THR A 133 11.16 5.31 -10.28
N LEU A 134 12.39 5.74 -10.54
CA LEU A 134 13.50 5.57 -9.59
C LEU A 134 13.25 6.34 -8.28
N ALA A 135 12.72 7.56 -8.35
CA ALA A 135 12.41 8.33 -7.14
C ALA A 135 11.24 7.71 -6.35
N GLU A 136 10.23 7.18 -7.01
CA GLU A 136 9.10 6.48 -6.38
C GLU A 136 9.54 5.17 -5.74
N TRP A 137 10.42 4.42 -6.40
CA TRP A 137 11.07 3.23 -5.84
C TRP A 137 11.91 3.60 -4.61
N LEU A 138 12.78 4.62 -4.70
CA LEU A 138 13.57 5.11 -3.56
C LEU A 138 12.68 5.53 -2.38
N ARG A 139 11.55 6.21 -2.64
CA ARG A 139 10.58 6.61 -1.61
C ARG A 139 10.00 5.40 -0.87
N GLY A 140 9.84 4.27 -1.56
CA GLY A 140 9.37 3.02 -0.97
C GLY A 140 10.40 2.24 -0.15
N HIS A 141 11.68 2.63 -0.16
CA HIS A 141 12.77 1.84 0.42
C HIS A 141 13.66 2.62 1.41
N VAL A 142 13.92 3.90 1.15
CA VAL A 142 14.79 4.72 2.00
C VAL A 142 14.06 5.08 3.31
N PHE A 143 14.78 5.05 4.44
CA PHE A 143 14.24 5.33 5.79
C PHE A 143 13.03 4.45 6.15
N THR A 144 13.13 3.12 5.99
CA THR A 144 12.05 2.11 6.10
C THR A 144 11.02 2.16 4.98
N GLY A 145 10.89 3.29 4.29
CA GLY A 145 10.06 3.41 3.11
C GLY A 145 8.63 3.84 3.39
N TYR A 146 8.07 4.60 2.45
CA TYR A 146 6.68 5.04 2.43
C TYR A 146 6.12 4.89 1.02
N PRO A 147 5.84 3.67 0.53
CA PRO A 147 5.29 3.41 -0.80
C PRO A 147 3.78 3.68 -0.88
N TRP A 148 3.28 4.72 -0.20
CA TRP A 148 1.87 5.11 -0.23
C TRP A 148 1.52 5.85 -1.52
N ASN A 149 0.36 5.58 -2.11
CA ASN A 149 -0.13 6.20 -3.36
C ASN A 149 0.94 6.31 -4.49
N PRO A 150 1.61 5.22 -4.89
CA PRO A 150 2.40 5.24 -6.12
C PRO A 150 1.49 5.55 -7.31
N LEU A 151 2.04 6.15 -8.37
CA LEU A 151 1.22 6.68 -9.47
C LEU A 151 0.38 5.61 -10.18
N GLY A 152 0.75 4.34 -10.10
CA GLY A 152 -0.04 3.21 -10.59
C GLY A 152 -1.44 3.09 -9.96
N HIS A 153 -1.64 3.58 -8.73
CA HIS A 153 -2.91 3.47 -7.99
C HIS A 153 -4.06 4.27 -8.60
N VAL A 154 -3.78 5.25 -9.48
CA VAL A 154 -4.83 6.02 -10.17
C VAL A 154 -5.74 5.14 -11.01
N TRP A 155 -5.32 3.92 -11.36
CA TRP A 155 -6.10 2.95 -12.15
C TRP A 155 -6.88 1.95 -11.29
N ALA A 156 -6.80 2.00 -9.96
CA ALA A 156 -7.39 0.98 -9.09
C ALA A 156 -8.92 0.85 -9.23
N PHE A 157 -9.61 1.86 -9.76
CA PHE A 157 -11.04 1.77 -10.09
C PHE A 157 -11.37 0.76 -11.21
N ALA A 158 -10.39 0.35 -12.03
CA ALA A 158 -10.57 -0.54 -13.16
C ALA A 158 -9.61 -1.75 -13.09
N THR A 159 -10.13 -2.91 -12.67
CA THR A 159 -9.38 -4.17 -12.57
C THR A 159 -8.58 -4.53 -13.83
N PRO A 160 -9.09 -4.33 -15.07
CA PRO A 160 -8.29 -4.63 -16.26
C PRO A 160 -7.02 -3.78 -16.38
N LEU A 161 -7.07 -2.49 -16.00
CA LEU A 161 -5.93 -1.58 -16.14
C LEU A 161 -4.82 -1.87 -15.13
N VAL A 162 -5.15 -2.39 -13.95
CA VAL A 162 -4.14 -2.75 -12.95
C VAL A 162 -3.39 -4.05 -13.28
N GLN A 163 -3.84 -4.85 -14.27
CA GLN A 163 -3.15 -6.10 -14.63
C GLN A 163 -1.70 -5.88 -15.11
N GLY A 164 -1.34 -4.67 -15.54
CA GLY A 164 0.05 -4.32 -15.83
C GLY A 164 0.99 -4.52 -14.63
N ALA A 165 0.47 -4.39 -13.39
CA ALA A 165 1.25 -4.63 -12.18
C ALA A 165 1.67 -6.10 -12.03
N ALA A 166 0.90 -7.06 -12.54
CA ALA A 166 1.29 -8.47 -12.55
C ALA A 166 2.60 -8.72 -13.34
N VAL A 167 2.93 -7.84 -14.29
CA VAL A 167 4.14 -7.95 -15.12
C VAL A 167 5.25 -7.05 -14.59
N PHE A 168 4.94 -5.78 -14.31
CA PHE A 168 5.94 -4.75 -14.07
C PHE A 168 5.98 -4.23 -12.62
N GLY A 169 5.10 -4.74 -11.75
CA GLY A 169 4.86 -4.20 -10.42
C GLY A 169 4.22 -2.81 -10.44
N VAL A 170 3.87 -2.31 -9.26
CA VAL A 170 3.25 -0.97 -9.13
C VAL A 170 4.16 0.15 -9.63
N TYR A 171 5.47 0.06 -9.43
CA TYR A 171 6.41 1.09 -9.90
C TYR A 171 6.50 1.12 -11.42
N GLY A 172 6.56 -0.05 -12.07
CA GLY A 172 6.55 -0.14 -13.52
C GLY A 172 5.23 0.35 -14.11
N LEU A 173 4.10 -0.02 -13.50
CA LEU A 173 2.79 0.54 -13.85
C LEU A 173 2.79 2.07 -13.69
N GLY A 174 3.37 2.60 -12.60
CA GLY A 174 3.56 4.02 -12.36
C GLY A 174 4.37 4.74 -13.45
N ALA A 175 5.42 4.09 -13.98
CA ALA A 175 6.19 4.61 -15.10
C ALA A 175 5.33 4.84 -16.35
N PHE A 176 4.52 3.85 -16.71
CA PHE A 176 3.60 3.94 -17.85
C PHE A 176 2.46 4.92 -17.59
N SER A 177 1.92 4.96 -16.37
CA SER A 177 0.95 5.97 -15.93
C SER A 177 1.48 7.39 -16.14
N PHE A 178 2.73 7.66 -15.74
CA PHE A 178 3.35 8.97 -15.93
C PHE A 178 3.38 9.35 -17.41
N LEU A 179 3.80 8.44 -18.30
CA LEU A 179 3.85 8.69 -19.74
C LEU A 179 2.46 8.97 -20.33
N VAL A 180 1.45 8.22 -19.91
CA VAL A 180 0.05 8.43 -20.34
C VAL A 180 -0.47 9.78 -19.88
N LEU A 181 -0.30 10.13 -18.60
CA LEU A 181 -0.77 11.40 -18.03
C LEU A 181 -0.02 12.61 -18.60
N ALA A 182 1.28 12.46 -18.90
CA ALA A 182 2.12 13.50 -19.48
C ALA A 182 1.97 13.63 -21.01
N ALA A 183 1.34 12.68 -21.69
CA ALA A 183 1.25 12.63 -23.15
C ALA A 183 0.78 13.93 -23.83
N PRO A 184 -0.19 14.72 -23.27
CA PRO A 184 -0.61 15.98 -23.87
C PRO A 184 0.53 16.98 -24.10
N THR A 185 1.58 16.95 -23.28
CA THR A 185 2.76 17.82 -23.43
C THR A 185 3.60 17.50 -24.66
N ALA A 186 3.51 16.28 -25.19
CA ALA A 186 4.15 15.87 -26.44
C ALA A 186 3.24 16.08 -27.68
N GLY A 187 2.03 16.61 -27.50
CA GLY A 187 1.07 16.96 -28.56
C GLY A 187 0.04 15.86 -28.86
N TRP A 188 -0.97 16.20 -29.69
CA TRP A 188 -2.17 15.37 -29.90
C TRP A 188 -1.89 13.93 -30.33
N ARG A 189 -0.86 13.70 -31.16
CA ARG A 189 -0.48 12.34 -31.59
C ARG A 189 -0.04 11.47 -30.41
N ALA A 190 0.66 12.07 -29.44
CA ALA A 190 1.05 11.38 -28.22
C ALA A 190 -0.17 11.08 -27.35
N SER A 191 -1.11 12.02 -27.24
CA SER A 191 -2.38 11.80 -26.53
C SER A 191 -3.20 10.67 -27.14
N VAL A 192 -3.33 10.61 -28.47
CA VAL A 192 -4.00 9.49 -29.16
C VAL A 192 -3.26 8.18 -28.89
N ALA A 193 -1.93 8.16 -29.00
CA ALA A 193 -1.14 6.96 -28.68
C ALA A 193 -1.33 6.52 -27.22
N ALA A 194 -1.43 7.45 -26.27
CA ALA A 194 -1.70 7.15 -24.87
C ALA A 194 -3.10 6.55 -24.67
N LEU A 195 -4.13 7.11 -25.33
CA LEU A 195 -5.49 6.55 -25.28
C LEU A 195 -5.57 5.16 -25.92
N VAL A 196 -4.91 4.95 -27.06
CA VAL A 196 -4.78 3.62 -27.68
C VAL A 196 -4.05 2.66 -26.75
N THR A 197 -2.97 3.12 -26.10
CA THR A 197 -2.23 2.30 -25.13
C THR A 197 -3.10 1.89 -23.95
N LEU A 198 -3.91 2.81 -23.40
CA LEU A 198 -4.88 2.50 -22.35
C LEU A 198 -5.95 1.51 -22.83
N GLY A 199 -6.48 1.69 -24.05
CA GLY A 199 -7.46 0.77 -24.64
C GLY A 199 -6.90 -0.64 -24.82
N VAL A 200 -5.67 -0.74 -25.36
CA VAL A 200 -4.97 -2.02 -25.53
C VAL A 200 -4.63 -2.65 -24.18
N ALA A 201 -4.13 -1.88 -23.22
CA ALA A 201 -3.84 -2.37 -21.87
C ALA A 201 -5.10 -2.87 -21.16
N GLY A 202 -6.22 -2.14 -21.29
CA GLY A 202 -7.52 -2.55 -20.77
C GLY A 202 -8.05 -3.82 -21.43
N ALA A 203 -7.96 -3.93 -22.76
CA ALA A 203 -8.38 -5.13 -23.48
C ALA A 203 -7.50 -6.35 -23.14
N ALA A 204 -6.18 -6.18 -23.08
CA ALA A 204 -5.25 -7.23 -22.68
C ALA A 204 -5.48 -7.66 -21.22
N GLY A 205 -5.69 -6.69 -20.32
CA GLY A 205 -6.04 -6.94 -18.93
C GLY A 205 -7.35 -7.71 -18.80
N GLN A 206 -8.37 -7.36 -19.58
CA GLN A 206 -9.64 -8.08 -19.60
C GLN A 206 -9.49 -9.50 -20.14
N ALA A 207 -8.64 -9.70 -21.16
CA ALA A 207 -8.41 -11.01 -21.76
C ALA A 207 -7.69 -12.00 -20.82
N VAL A 208 -6.88 -11.53 -19.87
CA VAL A 208 -6.20 -12.40 -18.89
C VAL A 208 -7.05 -12.73 -17.67
N ILE A 209 -8.07 -11.90 -17.37
CA ILE A 209 -8.96 -12.11 -16.22
C ILE A 209 -9.86 -13.31 -16.48
N GLN A 210 -9.73 -14.33 -15.64
CA GLN A 210 -10.59 -15.51 -15.68
C GLN A 210 -11.86 -15.31 -14.84
N PRO A 211 -12.95 -16.04 -15.09
CA PRO A 211 -14.10 -16.05 -14.19
C PRO A 211 -13.69 -16.39 -12.75
N ALA A 212 -14.36 -15.77 -11.76
CA ALA A 212 -14.07 -16.07 -10.37
C ALA A 212 -14.55 -17.50 -10.05
N ALA A 213 -13.63 -18.36 -9.62
CA ALA A 213 -13.93 -19.68 -9.07
C ALA A 213 -13.54 -19.71 -7.59
N GLY A 214 -14.47 -20.17 -6.75
CA GLY A 214 -14.29 -20.33 -5.31
C GLY A 214 -14.78 -21.69 -4.87
N ASP A 215 -13.92 -22.69 -4.94
CA ASP A 215 -14.14 -24.06 -4.45
C ASP A 215 -13.24 -24.39 -3.24
N GLY A 216 -12.47 -23.41 -2.75
CA GLY A 216 -11.64 -23.55 -1.56
C GLY A 216 -12.46 -23.63 -0.26
N PRO A 217 -11.79 -23.92 0.87
CA PRO A 217 -12.45 -24.00 2.17
C PRO A 217 -13.23 -22.72 2.50
N LEU A 218 -14.40 -22.88 3.12
CA LEU A 218 -15.26 -21.76 3.52
C LEU A 218 -14.65 -21.04 4.74
N VAL A 219 -14.41 -19.74 4.62
CA VAL A 219 -13.89 -18.90 5.71
C VAL A 219 -14.87 -17.80 6.06
N ARG A 220 -14.83 -17.35 7.32
CA ARG A 220 -15.61 -16.22 7.82
C ARG A 220 -14.72 -15.07 8.23
N ILE A 221 -14.93 -13.91 7.64
CA ILE A 221 -14.34 -12.64 8.09
C ILE A 221 -15.29 -12.01 9.12
N VAL A 222 -14.77 -11.56 10.25
CA VAL A 222 -15.53 -10.82 11.28
C VAL A 222 -15.06 -9.37 11.30
N GLN A 223 -15.98 -8.43 11.07
CA GLN A 223 -15.73 -6.99 11.18
C GLN A 223 -16.53 -6.43 12.36
N PRO A 224 -15.92 -6.30 13.55
CA PRO A 224 -16.65 -5.98 14.77
C PRO A 224 -16.93 -4.48 14.92
N ASN A 225 -16.34 -3.62 14.11
CA ASN A 225 -16.52 -2.17 14.15
C ASN A 225 -16.29 -1.56 15.56
N VAL A 226 -15.19 -1.93 16.21
CA VAL A 226 -14.86 -1.43 17.55
C VAL A 226 -14.06 -0.13 17.44
N ALA A 227 -14.60 0.95 17.98
CA ALA A 227 -13.91 2.24 18.02
C ALA A 227 -12.55 2.15 18.74
N GLN A 228 -11.52 2.79 18.18
CA GLN A 228 -10.16 2.70 18.71
C GLN A 228 -10.04 3.23 20.15
N SER A 229 -10.83 4.24 20.51
CA SER A 229 -10.91 4.81 21.87
C SER A 229 -11.44 3.84 22.92
N GLU A 230 -12.29 2.88 22.52
CA GLU A 230 -12.90 1.91 23.41
C GLU A 230 -12.11 0.60 23.50
N LYS A 231 -11.26 0.32 22.51
CA LYS A 231 -10.65 -1.00 22.31
C LYS A 231 -9.86 -1.49 23.52
N TRP A 232 -9.07 -0.61 24.14
CA TRP A 232 -8.14 -0.98 25.21
C TRP A 232 -8.65 -0.71 26.64
N ARG A 233 -9.86 -0.16 26.77
CA ARG A 233 -10.39 0.23 28.09
C ARG A 233 -10.71 -1.01 28.93
N PRO A 234 -10.20 -1.12 30.18
CA PRO A 234 -10.39 -2.33 30.99
C PRO A 234 -11.84 -2.78 31.15
N ASP A 235 -12.77 -1.83 31.26
CA ASP A 235 -14.21 -2.01 31.41
C ASP A 235 -14.91 -2.61 30.18
N THR A 236 -14.33 -2.47 28.99
CA THR A 236 -14.96 -2.91 27.72
C THR A 236 -14.33 -4.18 27.14
N ARG A 237 -13.16 -4.61 27.63
CA ARG A 237 -12.38 -5.71 27.04
C ARG A 237 -13.17 -7.01 26.91
N ALA A 238 -13.83 -7.42 28.00
CA ALA A 238 -14.63 -8.65 28.03
C ALA A 238 -15.82 -8.57 27.07
N ARG A 239 -16.48 -7.40 26.99
CA ARG A 239 -17.60 -7.15 26.06
C ARG A 239 -17.14 -7.26 24.60
N HIS A 240 -15.98 -6.71 24.26
CA HIS A 240 -15.43 -6.78 22.90
C HIS A 240 -15.06 -8.21 22.49
N LEU A 241 -14.46 -8.98 23.41
CA LEU A 241 -14.19 -10.40 23.15
C LEU A 241 -15.48 -11.21 22.99
N ALA A 242 -16.48 -11.00 23.87
CA ALA A 242 -17.77 -11.66 23.77
C ALA A 242 -18.47 -11.36 22.43
N LYS A 243 -18.42 -10.10 21.98
CA LYS A 243 -18.94 -9.68 20.67
C LYS A 243 -18.27 -10.44 19.52
N LEU A 244 -16.94 -10.55 19.53
CA LEU A 244 -16.20 -11.31 18.52
C LEU A 244 -16.62 -12.78 18.48
N VAL A 245 -16.78 -13.42 19.65
CA VAL A 245 -17.26 -14.80 19.76
C VAL A 245 -18.69 -14.94 19.24
N GLU A 246 -19.60 -14.04 19.63
CA GLU A 246 -20.99 -14.04 19.17
C GLU A 246 -21.08 -13.94 17.64
N MET A 247 -20.38 -12.98 17.05
CA MET A 247 -20.35 -12.79 15.60
C MET A 247 -19.77 -14.01 14.88
N SER A 248 -18.73 -14.63 15.46
CA SER A 248 -18.12 -15.84 14.92
C SER A 248 -19.11 -17.00 14.86
N ARG A 249 -19.97 -17.13 15.87
CA ARG A 249 -20.95 -18.22 16.03
C ARG A 249 -22.29 -18.02 15.32
N ARG A 250 -22.44 -16.94 14.52
CA ARG A 250 -23.62 -16.72 13.67
C ARG A 250 -23.89 -17.94 12.75
N PRO A 251 -25.12 -18.13 12.23
CA PRO A 251 -25.48 -19.30 11.43
C PRO A 251 -24.47 -19.61 10.32
N GLY A 252 -24.15 -20.89 10.10
CA GLY A 252 -23.11 -21.34 9.15
C GLY A 252 -21.76 -21.70 9.77
N PHE A 253 -21.57 -21.40 11.07
CA PHE A 253 -20.33 -21.63 11.82
C PHE A 253 -19.75 -23.04 11.69
N ASP A 254 -20.59 -24.09 11.79
CA ASP A 254 -20.12 -25.48 11.81
C ASP A 254 -19.52 -25.98 10.48
N ARG A 255 -19.73 -25.22 9.40
CA ARG A 255 -19.22 -25.52 8.05
C ARG A 255 -17.90 -24.81 7.74
N LEU A 256 -17.47 -23.88 8.60
CA LEU A 256 -16.29 -23.07 8.37
C LEU A 256 -15.01 -23.88 8.59
N ALA A 257 -14.03 -23.66 7.71
CA ALA A 257 -12.66 -24.12 7.93
C ALA A 257 -11.85 -23.11 8.75
N ALA A 258 -12.22 -21.82 8.73
CA ALA A 258 -11.64 -20.81 9.60
C ALA A 258 -12.58 -19.65 9.89
N VAL A 259 -12.41 -19.05 11.07
CA VAL A 259 -12.89 -17.71 11.40
C VAL A 259 -11.69 -16.77 11.46
N ILE A 260 -11.84 -15.58 10.91
CA ILE A 260 -10.78 -14.58 10.77
C ILE A 260 -11.18 -13.31 11.52
N TRP A 261 -10.35 -12.93 12.50
CA TRP A 261 -10.49 -11.68 13.24
C TRP A 261 -9.44 -10.64 12.80
N PRO A 262 -9.75 -9.33 12.89
CA PRO A 262 -8.85 -8.26 12.47
C PRO A 262 -7.58 -8.10 13.33
N GLU A 263 -6.78 -7.08 13.01
CA GLU A 263 -5.56 -6.74 13.77
C GLU A 263 -5.86 -6.36 15.21
N THR A 264 -5.11 -6.98 16.12
CA THR A 264 -5.21 -6.78 17.57
C THR A 264 -6.65 -6.86 18.06
N ALA A 265 -7.44 -7.80 17.53
CA ALA A 265 -8.87 -7.89 17.80
C ALA A 265 -9.17 -8.25 19.26
N PRO A 266 -8.51 -9.24 19.89
CA PRO A 266 -8.57 -9.44 21.33
C PRO A 266 -7.85 -8.27 22.03
N PRO A 267 -8.50 -7.56 22.95
CA PRO A 267 -7.92 -6.42 23.64
C PRO A 267 -7.03 -6.85 24.82
N PHE A 268 -6.24 -7.91 24.64
CA PHE A 268 -5.38 -8.53 25.63
C PHE A 268 -4.01 -8.83 25.02
N ILE A 269 -2.99 -8.90 25.86
CA ILE A 269 -1.74 -9.55 25.49
C ILE A 269 -1.99 -11.06 25.62
N ILE A 270 -1.83 -11.78 24.52
CA ILE A 270 -2.03 -13.22 24.44
C ILE A 270 -0.69 -13.90 24.67
N GLU A 271 -0.63 -14.68 25.74
CA GLU A 271 0.51 -15.53 26.10
C GLU A 271 0.10 -17.01 26.00
N PRO A 272 1.04 -17.92 25.73
CA PRO A 272 0.78 -19.36 25.78
C PRO A 272 0.15 -19.77 27.11
N GLY A 273 -0.97 -20.49 27.07
CA GLY A 273 -1.70 -20.94 28.27
C GLY A 273 -2.50 -19.86 28.99
N SER A 274 -2.63 -18.64 28.42
CA SER A 274 -3.46 -17.59 29.02
C SER A 274 -4.96 -17.94 28.99
N PRO A 275 -5.75 -17.59 30.03
CA PRO A 275 -7.19 -17.84 30.06
C PRO A 275 -7.99 -17.18 28.92
N ALA A 276 -7.40 -16.17 28.26
CA ALA A 276 -7.99 -15.56 27.08
C ALA A 276 -8.13 -16.56 25.92
N LEU A 277 -7.19 -17.51 25.79
CA LEU A 277 -7.25 -18.55 24.77
C LEU A 277 -8.49 -19.44 24.96
N ASP A 278 -8.83 -19.79 26.20
CA ASP A 278 -10.03 -20.59 26.51
C ASP A 278 -11.31 -19.92 26.02
N ALA A 279 -11.45 -18.61 26.28
CA ALA A 279 -12.59 -17.83 25.79
C ALA A 279 -12.62 -17.76 24.25
N MET A 280 -11.45 -17.68 23.61
CA MET A 280 -11.32 -17.62 22.16
C MET A 280 -11.63 -18.95 21.47
N THR A 281 -11.46 -20.10 22.13
CA THR A 281 -11.84 -21.42 21.57
C THR A 281 -13.31 -21.49 21.18
N SER A 282 -14.18 -20.71 21.82
CA SER A 282 -15.61 -20.64 21.50
C SER A 282 -15.90 -20.08 20.10
N ALA A 283 -14.93 -19.41 19.49
CA ALA A 283 -14.97 -18.90 18.12
C ALA A 283 -14.26 -19.82 17.11
N VAL A 284 -13.69 -20.95 17.54
CA VAL A 284 -13.03 -21.92 16.66
C VAL A 284 -14.05 -22.91 16.10
N PRO A 285 -14.23 -22.99 14.76
CA PRO A 285 -15.15 -23.96 14.16
C PRO A 285 -14.82 -25.41 14.52
N PRO A 286 -15.79 -26.35 14.47
CA PRO A 286 -15.59 -27.71 14.94
C PRO A 286 -14.40 -28.47 14.34
N ARG A 287 -14.04 -28.16 13.09
CA ARG A 287 -12.96 -28.77 12.32
C ARG A 287 -12.01 -27.72 11.72
N GLY A 288 -11.99 -26.52 12.31
CA GLY A 288 -11.30 -25.37 11.74
C GLY A 288 -10.41 -24.65 12.75
N TYR A 289 -10.05 -23.42 12.40
CA TYR A 289 -9.16 -22.57 13.18
C TYR A 289 -9.74 -21.19 13.43
N LEU A 290 -9.26 -20.52 14.46
CA LEU A 290 -9.36 -19.07 14.59
C LEU A 290 -8.03 -18.44 14.13
N LEU A 291 -8.09 -17.57 13.14
CA LEU A 291 -6.98 -16.76 12.63
C LEU A 291 -7.19 -15.32 13.12
N THR A 292 -6.34 -14.81 14.01
CA THR A 292 -6.59 -13.50 14.63
C THR A 292 -5.33 -12.66 14.73
N GLY A 293 -5.45 -11.37 14.48
CA GLY A 293 -4.44 -10.42 14.93
C GLY A 293 -4.52 -10.23 16.44
N ALA A 294 -3.39 -10.20 17.14
CA ALA A 294 -3.30 -10.05 18.59
C ALA A 294 -1.98 -9.39 19.01
N ALA A 295 -1.97 -8.75 20.18
CA ALA A 295 -0.72 -8.45 20.85
C ALA A 295 -0.21 -9.74 21.51
N ARG A 296 0.97 -10.23 21.15
CA ARG A 296 1.54 -11.50 21.66
C ARG A 296 2.65 -11.22 22.67
N GLY A 297 2.63 -11.95 23.79
CA GLY A 297 3.74 -12.01 24.75
C GLY A 297 4.40 -13.38 24.78
N SER A 298 5.64 -13.47 25.25
CA SER A 298 6.34 -14.74 25.47
C SER A 298 6.11 -15.34 26.87
N GLY A 299 5.44 -14.60 27.77
CA GLY A 299 5.39 -14.92 29.20
C GLY A 299 6.59 -14.39 30.00
N ARG A 300 7.64 -13.88 29.33
CA ARG A 300 8.76 -13.19 29.95
C ARG A 300 8.70 -11.70 29.61
N ARG A 301 8.62 -10.87 30.64
CA ARG A 301 8.44 -9.41 30.45
C ARG A 301 9.63 -8.76 29.73
N GLU A 302 10.84 -9.30 29.88
CA GLU A 302 12.03 -8.77 29.18
C GLU A 302 12.00 -8.92 27.66
N ASP A 303 11.25 -9.88 27.12
CA ASP A 303 11.26 -10.15 25.68
C ASP A 303 10.37 -9.17 24.88
N GLY A 304 9.57 -8.36 25.57
CA GLY A 304 8.65 -7.41 24.93
C GLY A 304 7.34 -8.02 24.45
N VAL A 305 6.70 -7.32 23.52
CA VAL A 305 5.38 -7.67 22.96
C VAL A 305 5.45 -7.50 21.45
N TRP A 306 4.83 -8.41 20.70
CA TRP A 306 4.74 -8.35 19.25
C TRP A 306 3.30 -8.05 18.78
N ASN A 307 3.18 -7.41 17.62
CA ASN A 307 1.93 -7.37 16.88
C ASN A 307 1.92 -8.60 15.97
N SER A 308 1.04 -9.55 16.25
CA SER A 308 1.13 -10.90 15.68
C SER A 308 -0.18 -11.34 15.06
N LEU A 309 -0.07 -12.25 14.09
CA LEU A 309 -1.16 -13.11 13.65
C LEU A 309 -1.00 -14.47 14.34
N LEU A 310 -2.06 -14.92 15.02
CA LEU A 310 -2.11 -16.21 15.72
C LEU A 310 -3.07 -17.16 15.01
N VAL A 311 -2.68 -18.42 14.90
CA VAL A 311 -3.55 -19.53 14.47
C VAL A 311 -3.86 -20.39 15.69
N ILE A 312 -5.13 -20.42 16.07
CA ILE A 312 -5.59 -21.08 17.29
C ILE A 312 -6.51 -22.24 16.92
N ASP A 313 -6.25 -23.41 17.48
CA ASP A 313 -7.09 -24.60 17.29
C ASP A 313 -8.14 -24.75 18.39
N ARG A 314 -8.96 -25.81 18.29
CA ARG A 314 -10.07 -26.04 19.22
C ARG A 314 -9.63 -26.43 20.63
N SER A 315 -8.37 -26.83 20.81
CA SER A 315 -7.79 -27.12 22.13
C SER A 315 -7.36 -25.86 22.87
N GLY A 316 -7.40 -24.68 22.21
CA GLY A 316 -6.85 -23.44 22.75
C GLY A 316 -5.34 -23.31 22.53
N SER A 317 -4.75 -24.17 21.69
CA SER A 317 -3.32 -24.12 21.38
C SER A 317 -3.05 -23.15 20.23
N ILE A 318 -1.99 -22.35 20.36
CA ILE A 318 -1.44 -21.56 19.25
C ILE A 318 -0.58 -22.50 18.41
N VAL A 319 -1.10 -22.96 17.27
CA VAL A 319 -0.46 -23.96 16.40
C VAL A 319 0.46 -23.35 15.34
N ALA A 320 0.31 -22.05 15.06
CA ALA A 320 1.19 -21.27 14.22
C ALA A 320 1.05 -19.77 14.56
N HIS A 321 2.08 -18.99 14.28
CA HIS A 321 2.02 -17.54 14.42
C HIS A 321 2.95 -16.83 13.43
N TYR A 322 2.74 -15.54 13.26
CA TYR A 322 3.64 -14.62 12.56
C TYR A 322 3.70 -13.31 13.32
N ASP A 323 4.90 -12.78 13.53
CA ASP A 323 5.12 -11.47 14.14
C ASP A 323 5.41 -10.43 13.05
N LYS A 324 4.77 -9.26 13.16
CA LYS A 324 4.88 -8.18 12.18
C LYS A 324 6.34 -7.75 12.01
N VAL A 325 6.82 -7.84 10.76
CA VAL A 325 8.19 -7.45 10.41
C VAL A 325 8.28 -5.96 10.14
N HIS A 326 7.34 -5.40 9.35
CA HIS A 326 7.40 -3.97 9.02
C HIS A 326 6.51 -3.13 9.95
N LEU A 327 7.13 -2.54 10.97
CA LEU A 327 6.45 -1.69 11.94
C LEU A 327 6.18 -0.28 11.41
N VAL A 328 5.11 0.36 11.90
CA VAL A 328 4.75 1.74 11.57
C VAL A 328 5.64 2.71 12.38
N PRO A 329 6.44 3.57 11.73
CA PRO A 329 7.23 4.60 12.43
C PRO A 329 6.33 5.54 13.22
N LEU A 330 6.75 5.89 14.45
CA LEU A 330 6.04 6.76 15.42
C LEU A 330 4.70 6.20 15.96
N GLY A 331 4.13 5.18 15.32
CA GLY A 331 2.95 4.46 15.81
C GLY A 331 3.28 3.23 16.65
N GLU A 332 4.20 2.39 16.17
CA GLU A 332 4.56 1.11 16.80
C GLU A 332 5.98 1.12 17.38
N TYR A 333 6.85 2.00 16.89
CA TYR A 333 8.20 2.22 17.43
C TYR A 333 8.63 3.68 17.25
N ILE A 334 9.65 4.10 18.01
CA ILE A 334 10.25 5.44 17.91
C ILE A 334 11.56 5.34 17.11
N PRO A 335 11.63 5.87 15.88
CA PRO A 335 12.88 5.95 15.13
C PRO A 335 13.96 6.70 15.93
N PHE A 336 15.21 6.24 15.89
CA PHE A 336 16.32 6.88 16.60
C PHE A 336 16.06 7.13 18.11
N ARG A 337 15.33 6.23 18.78
CA ARG A 337 14.92 6.35 20.20
C ARG A 337 16.02 6.86 21.14
N LYS A 338 17.28 6.46 20.93
CA LYS A 338 18.45 6.90 21.72
C LYS A 338 18.72 8.42 21.62
N HIS A 339 18.41 9.04 20.49
CA HIS A 339 18.60 10.48 20.23
C HIS A 339 17.34 11.32 20.48
N LEU A 340 16.15 10.71 20.43
CA LEU A 340 14.86 11.35 20.69
C LEU A 340 14.28 11.05 22.09
N ALA A 341 15.10 10.47 22.97
CA ALA A 341 14.73 10.10 24.33
C ALA A 341 14.00 11.21 25.14
N PRO A 342 14.34 12.52 25.03
CA PRO A 342 13.63 13.58 25.74
C PRO A 342 12.17 13.77 25.34
N VAL A 343 11.79 13.33 24.12
CA VAL A 343 10.43 13.47 23.56
C VAL A 343 9.67 12.13 23.56
N SER A 344 10.38 11.03 23.86
CA SER A 344 9.86 9.67 23.78
C SER A 344 8.72 9.36 24.76
N GLY A 345 8.63 10.06 25.88
CA GLY A 345 7.51 9.93 26.83
C GLY A 345 6.17 10.47 26.29
N PHE A 346 6.19 11.20 25.17
CA PHE A 346 5.01 11.79 24.55
C PHE A 346 4.44 10.98 23.38
N ILE A 347 5.16 9.95 22.89
CA ILE A 347 4.83 9.21 21.67
C ILE A 347 4.80 7.70 21.99
N GLY A 348 3.59 7.16 22.16
CA GLY A 348 3.33 5.70 22.19
C GLY A 348 3.26 5.04 23.57
N ARG A 349 2.14 4.36 23.84
CA ARG A 349 1.99 3.40 24.95
C ARG A 349 2.57 2.05 24.50
N GLY A 350 3.83 1.78 24.86
CA GLY A 350 4.52 0.52 24.53
C GLY A 350 5.07 0.51 23.09
N SER A 351 6.28 0.01 22.91
CA SER A 351 6.85 -0.29 21.60
C SER A 351 6.65 -1.77 21.32
N PHE A 352 6.22 -2.11 20.10
CA PHE A 352 6.25 -3.51 19.66
C PHE A 352 7.67 -3.88 19.26
N GLU A 353 8.02 -5.14 19.50
CA GLU A 353 9.23 -5.74 18.95
C GLU A 353 9.01 -6.14 17.48
N GLU A 354 10.08 -6.07 16.70
CA GLU A 354 10.08 -6.43 15.28
C GLU A 354 10.11 -7.95 15.12
N GLY A 355 9.30 -8.49 14.21
CA GLY A 355 9.37 -9.89 13.81
C GLY A 355 10.61 -10.19 12.96
N GLU A 356 11.09 -11.44 13.01
CA GLU A 356 12.34 -11.80 12.34
C GLU A 356 12.23 -11.86 10.81
N ASN A 357 11.24 -12.59 10.30
CA ASN A 357 11.12 -12.89 8.88
C ASN A 357 9.66 -13.02 8.45
N ARG A 358 9.39 -12.69 7.18
CA ARG A 358 8.13 -13.06 6.51
C ARG A 358 8.09 -14.57 6.32
N VAL A 359 6.92 -15.18 6.50
CA VAL A 359 6.74 -16.63 6.45
C VAL A 359 5.51 -17.02 5.65
N THR A 360 5.55 -18.22 5.08
CA THR A 360 4.35 -18.94 4.62
C THR A 360 3.93 -19.90 5.73
N LEU A 361 2.72 -19.73 6.26
CA LEU A 361 2.15 -20.61 7.28
C LEU A 361 1.36 -21.73 6.60
N GLY A 362 1.56 -22.97 7.06
CA GLY A 362 0.78 -24.14 6.65
C GLY A 362 0.16 -24.81 7.87
N VAL A 363 -1.14 -25.05 7.84
CA VAL A 363 -1.86 -25.84 8.85
C VAL A 363 -2.77 -26.86 8.18
N PRO A 364 -2.97 -28.07 8.75
CA PRO A 364 -3.81 -29.08 8.14
C PRO A 364 -5.23 -28.58 7.82
N GLY A 365 -5.74 -28.85 6.62
CA GLY A 365 -7.11 -28.46 6.23
C GLY A 365 -7.27 -27.05 5.67
N LEU A 366 -6.22 -26.21 5.70
CA LEU A 366 -6.18 -24.92 4.99
C LEU A 366 -5.03 -24.91 3.97
N PRO A 367 -5.22 -24.34 2.78
CA PRO A 367 -4.10 -24.01 1.90
C PRO A 367 -3.11 -23.08 2.61
N SER A 368 -1.81 -23.27 2.37
CA SER A 368 -0.76 -22.43 2.95
C SER A 368 -0.98 -20.96 2.62
N PHE A 369 -0.61 -20.05 3.53
CA PHE A 369 -0.89 -18.62 3.38
C PHE A 369 0.21 -17.74 3.93
N SER A 370 0.31 -16.52 3.40
CA SER A 370 1.21 -15.50 3.94
C SER A 370 0.43 -14.48 4.77
N PRO A 371 0.74 -14.33 6.07
CA PRO A 371 0.20 -13.27 6.91
C PRO A 371 0.78 -11.91 6.51
N VAL A 372 -0.07 -10.88 6.46
CA VAL A 372 0.32 -9.50 6.17
C VAL A 372 -0.40 -8.58 7.15
N ILE A 373 0.29 -7.95 8.09
CA ILE A 373 -0.39 -7.18 9.14
C ILE A 373 -0.43 -5.70 8.76
N CYS A 374 -1.64 -5.18 8.53
CA CYS A 374 -1.91 -3.75 8.38
C CYS A 374 -0.99 -3.08 7.34
N TYR A 375 -0.17 -2.12 7.79
CA TYR A 375 0.79 -1.33 7.01
C TYR A 375 1.69 -2.18 6.10
N GLU A 376 1.97 -3.45 6.44
CA GLU A 376 2.82 -4.31 5.61
C GLU A 376 2.30 -4.49 4.17
N VAL A 377 0.99 -4.38 3.96
CA VAL A 377 0.36 -4.61 2.65
C VAL A 377 0.70 -3.50 1.63
N ILE A 378 1.21 -2.35 2.05
CA ILE A 378 1.57 -1.28 1.11
C ILE A 378 2.91 -1.53 0.43
N PHE A 379 3.74 -2.46 0.94
CA PHE A 379 5.09 -2.68 0.47
C PHE A 379 5.14 -3.67 -0.70
N PRO A 380 5.59 -3.23 -1.89
CA PRO A 380 5.77 -4.14 -3.00
C PRO A 380 6.88 -5.16 -2.76
N ALA A 381 6.74 -6.34 -3.36
CA ALA A 381 7.65 -7.49 -3.20
C ALA A 381 7.91 -7.95 -1.75
N ALA A 382 7.11 -7.49 -0.77
CA ALA A 382 7.31 -7.75 0.65
C ALA A 382 6.01 -8.24 1.32
N VAL A 383 5.28 -9.14 0.65
CA VAL A 383 4.05 -9.75 1.20
C VAL A 383 4.09 -11.27 1.24
N THR A 384 5.20 -11.87 0.79
CA THR A 384 5.49 -13.30 0.83
C THR A 384 6.87 -13.50 1.46
N GLY A 385 7.05 -14.62 2.17
CA GLY A 385 8.34 -15.03 2.73
C GLY A 385 9.17 -15.86 1.75
N PRO A 386 10.47 -16.08 2.03
CA PRO A 386 11.25 -17.06 1.30
C PRO A 386 10.72 -18.48 1.51
N GLY A 387 10.95 -19.37 0.54
CA GLY A 387 10.56 -20.78 0.63
C GLY A 387 9.32 -21.12 -0.18
N GLU A 388 8.39 -21.87 0.42
CA GLU A 388 7.17 -22.33 -0.25
C GLU A 388 6.28 -21.13 -0.61
N ARG A 389 5.85 -21.07 -1.87
CA ARG A 389 4.88 -20.06 -2.32
C ARG A 389 3.54 -20.30 -1.63
N PRO A 390 2.96 -19.31 -0.92
CA PRO A 390 1.65 -19.45 -0.32
C PRO A 390 0.56 -19.59 -1.39
N ARG A 391 -0.60 -20.09 -0.98
CA ARG A 391 -1.79 -20.22 -1.83
C ARG A 391 -2.75 -19.04 -1.71
N TRP A 392 -2.61 -18.21 -0.69
CA TRP A 392 -3.38 -16.97 -0.49
C TRP A 392 -2.68 -16.02 0.49
N LEU A 393 -3.14 -14.78 0.56
CA LEU A 393 -2.67 -13.74 1.48
C LEU A 393 -3.74 -13.48 2.55
N LEU A 394 -3.34 -13.39 3.81
CA LEU A 394 -4.21 -12.99 4.91
C LEU A 394 -3.80 -11.62 5.42
N ASN A 395 -4.61 -10.61 5.12
CA ASN A 395 -4.38 -9.26 5.62
C ASN A 395 -5.30 -8.93 6.81
N VAL A 396 -4.75 -8.87 8.02
CA VAL A 396 -5.48 -8.41 9.20
C VAL A 396 -5.08 -6.97 9.51
N THR A 397 -6.05 -6.08 9.75
CA THR A 397 -5.77 -4.64 9.86
C THR A 397 -6.74 -3.91 10.78
N ASN A 398 -6.27 -2.80 11.36
CA ASN A 398 -7.07 -1.87 12.14
C ASN A 398 -7.00 -0.46 11.54
N ASP A 399 -7.81 -0.20 10.53
CA ASP A 399 -7.91 1.12 9.88
C ASP A 399 -8.61 2.19 10.73
N ALA A 400 -8.97 1.91 11.98
CA ALA A 400 -9.60 2.88 12.88
C ALA A 400 -8.74 4.13 13.11
N TRP A 401 -7.42 4.01 12.90
CA TRP A 401 -6.46 5.11 12.94
C TRP A 401 -6.63 6.11 11.79
N PHE A 402 -7.30 5.73 10.71
CA PHE A 402 -7.41 6.57 9.52
C PHE A 402 -8.76 7.31 9.44
N GLY A 403 -9.68 7.05 10.37
CA GLY A 403 -11.00 7.69 10.40
C GLY A 403 -11.85 7.43 9.15
N LEU A 404 -12.96 8.17 9.02
CA LEU A 404 -13.80 8.16 7.83
C LEU A 404 -13.20 9.07 6.75
N SER A 405 -12.10 8.61 6.13
CA SER A 405 -11.29 9.42 5.22
C SER A 405 -10.85 8.64 3.98
N SER A 406 -9.94 9.22 3.20
CA SER A 406 -9.34 8.55 2.03
C SER A 406 -8.38 7.41 2.39
N GLY A 407 -7.83 7.39 3.61
CA GLY A 407 -6.79 6.44 4.03
C GLY A 407 -7.16 4.96 3.83
N PRO A 408 -8.30 4.47 4.35
CA PRO A 408 -8.69 3.07 4.21
C PRO A 408 -8.93 2.64 2.75
N PHE A 409 -9.44 3.54 1.90
CA PHE A 409 -9.61 3.26 0.47
C PHE A 409 -8.27 3.14 -0.26
N GLN A 410 -7.30 4.00 0.07
CA GLN A 410 -5.94 3.92 -0.47
C GLN A 410 -5.21 2.67 0.02
N HIS A 411 -5.46 2.27 1.28
CA HIS A 411 -4.95 1.04 1.86
C HIS A 411 -5.53 -0.20 1.16
N LEU A 412 -6.85 -0.22 0.89
CA LEU A 412 -7.52 -1.27 0.12
C LEU A 412 -6.98 -1.35 -1.32
N ALA A 413 -6.71 -0.23 -1.97
CA ALA A 413 -6.10 -0.22 -3.30
C ALA A 413 -4.74 -0.93 -3.29
N SER A 414 -3.91 -0.67 -2.27
CA SER A 414 -2.64 -1.37 -2.09
C SER A 414 -2.83 -2.88 -1.91
N ALA A 415 -3.77 -3.30 -1.07
CA ALA A 415 -4.15 -4.71 -0.88
C ALA A 415 -4.55 -5.40 -2.18
N ARG A 416 -5.37 -4.74 -3.01
CA ARG A 416 -5.75 -5.25 -4.34
C ARG A 416 -4.55 -5.37 -5.28
N LEU A 417 -3.65 -4.40 -5.27
CA LEU A 417 -2.43 -4.46 -6.09
C LEU A 417 -1.49 -5.58 -5.65
N ARG A 418 -1.34 -5.87 -4.34
CA ARG A 418 -0.58 -7.05 -3.88
C ARG A 418 -1.15 -8.35 -4.43
N ALA A 419 -2.47 -8.50 -4.44
CA ALA A 419 -3.13 -9.68 -4.99
C ALA A 419 -2.84 -9.86 -6.49
N VAL A 420 -2.90 -8.76 -7.26
CA VAL A 420 -2.54 -8.75 -8.69
C VAL A 420 -1.06 -9.09 -8.87
N GLU A 421 -0.18 -8.43 -8.12
CA GLU A 421 1.26 -8.58 -8.28
C GLU A 421 1.75 -9.99 -7.98
N GLU A 422 1.28 -10.61 -6.91
CA GLU A 422 1.68 -11.98 -6.55
C GLU A 422 0.90 -13.07 -7.31
N GLY A 423 -0.25 -12.70 -7.88
CA GLY A 423 -1.21 -13.66 -8.42
C GLY A 423 -1.79 -14.56 -7.33
N LEU A 424 -2.03 -13.97 -6.16
CA LEU A 424 -2.58 -14.64 -4.98
C LEU A 424 -3.88 -13.94 -4.57
N PRO A 425 -4.93 -14.68 -4.24
CA PRO A 425 -6.12 -14.09 -3.65
C PRO A 425 -5.79 -13.61 -2.23
N MET A 426 -6.55 -12.63 -1.76
CA MET A 426 -6.39 -12.05 -0.45
C MET A 426 -7.71 -12.04 0.32
N ILE A 427 -7.64 -12.48 1.57
CA ILE A 427 -8.69 -12.22 2.55
C ILE A 427 -8.23 -11.07 3.43
N ARG A 428 -8.98 -9.97 3.41
CA ARG A 428 -8.72 -8.78 4.23
C ARG A 428 -9.77 -8.66 5.33
N ALA A 429 -9.33 -8.71 6.58
CA ALA A 429 -10.16 -8.54 7.78
C ALA A 429 -9.78 -7.24 8.49
N ALA A 430 -10.69 -6.26 8.41
CA ALA A 430 -10.52 -4.95 9.02
C ALA A 430 -11.41 -4.80 10.27
N ASN A 431 -10.96 -4.01 11.25
CA ASN A 431 -11.78 -3.68 12.42
C ASN A 431 -12.93 -2.72 12.07
N THR A 432 -12.58 -1.52 11.60
CA THR A 432 -13.53 -0.46 11.18
C THR A 432 -13.31 -0.03 9.72
N GLY A 433 -12.27 -0.56 9.06
CA GLY A 433 -11.98 -0.30 7.65
C GLY A 433 -12.80 -1.20 6.73
N VAL A 434 -12.39 -1.26 5.45
CA VAL A 434 -13.03 -2.16 4.48
C VAL A 434 -12.49 -3.58 4.64
N SER A 435 -13.34 -4.51 5.06
CA SER A 435 -13.08 -5.95 4.93
C SER A 435 -13.47 -6.42 3.53
N ALA A 436 -12.66 -7.30 2.93
CA ALA A 436 -12.88 -7.73 1.56
C ALA A 436 -12.32 -9.11 1.26
N VAL A 437 -12.99 -9.81 0.35
CA VAL A 437 -12.46 -10.97 -0.36
C VAL A 437 -11.99 -10.50 -1.72
N ILE A 438 -10.70 -10.65 -1.99
CA ILE A 438 -10.05 -10.17 -3.21
C ILE A 438 -9.48 -11.37 -3.95
N ASP A 439 -9.77 -11.51 -5.24
CA ASP A 439 -9.18 -12.60 -6.03
C ASP A 439 -7.76 -12.28 -6.54
N ALA A 440 -7.11 -13.26 -7.16
CA ALA A 440 -5.75 -13.12 -7.70
C ALA A 440 -5.61 -12.11 -8.86
N TYR A 441 -6.72 -11.54 -9.34
CA TYR A 441 -6.77 -10.47 -10.35
C TYR A 441 -7.08 -9.11 -9.73
N GLY A 442 -7.22 -9.02 -8.41
CA GLY A 442 -7.55 -7.77 -7.70
C GLY A 442 -9.01 -7.36 -7.79
N ARG A 443 -9.92 -8.26 -8.19
CA ARG A 443 -11.38 -8.03 -8.10
C ARG A 443 -11.84 -8.23 -6.67
N VAL A 444 -12.68 -7.33 -6.18
CA VAL A 444 -13.39 -7.50 -4.91
C VAL A 444 -14.61 -8.38 -5.17
N LEU A 445 -14.66 -9.56 -4.56
CA LEU A 445 -15.75 -10.54 -4.72
C LEU A 445 -16.84 -10.36 -3.66
N ALA A 446 -16.45 -9.94 -2.46
CA ALA A 446 -17.35 -9.61 -1.36
C ALA A 446 -16.66 -8.56 -0.47
N SER A 447 -17.44 -7.67 0.16
CA SER A 447 -16.91 -6.64 1.06
C SER A 447 -17.93 -6.18 2.10
N LEU A 448 -17.41 -5.65 3.20
CA LEU A 448 -18.14 -4.81 4.16
C LEU A 448 -17.49 -3.43 4.13
N ASP A 449 -18.29 -2.37 4.10
CA ASP A 449 -17.75 -1.02 4.02
C ASP A 449 -17.17 -0.57 5.37
N MET A 450 -16.50 0.59 5.37
CA MET A 450 -15.99 1.18 6.60
C MET A 450 -17.12 1.45 7.60
N MET A 451 -16.79 1.35 8.88
CA MET A 451 -17.69 1.63 9.99
C MET A 451 -18.96 0.76 10.00
N GLU A 452 -18.99 -0.35 9.27
CA GLU A 452 -20.06 -1.34 9.31
C GLU A 452 -19.70 -2.49 10.26
N GLU A 453 -20.67 -3.02 10.99
CA GLU A 453 -20.51 -4.28 11.72
C GLU A 453 -21.09 -5.42 10.87
N GLY A 454 -20.31 -6.48 10.65
CA GLY A 454 -20.78 -7.59 9.84
C GLY A 454 -19.87 -8.80 9.81
N ILE A 455 -20.31 -9.81 9.06
CA ILE A 455 -19.53 -10.98 8.72
C ILE A 455 -19.57 -11.22 7.21
N ILE A 456 -18.49 -11.79 6.65
CA ILE A 456 -18.46 -12.27 5.26
C ILE A 456 -18.11 -13.75 5.29
N ASP A 457 -18.99 -14.59 4.77
CA ASP A 457 -18.70 -15.99 4.50
C ASP A 457 -18.38 -16.14 3.01
N HIS A 458 -17.21 -16.67 2.70
CA HIS A 458 -16.81 -16.88 1.31
C HIS A 458 -15.85 -18.06 1.17
N PRO A 459 -15.98 -18.92 0.14
CA PRO A 459 -14.96 -19.93 -0.15
C PRO A 459 -13.65 -19.24 -0.51
N LEU A 460 -12.52 -19.75 -0.04
CA LEU A 460 -11.22 -19.19 -0.43
C LEU A 460 -11.09 -19.19 -1.96
N PRO A 461 -10.85 -18.02 -2.59
CA PRO A 461 -10.64 -17.97 -4.03
C PRO A 461 -9.35 -18.71 -4.42
N GLN A 462 -9.22 -19.07 -5.69
CA GLN A 462 -8.03 -19.77 -6.18
C GLN A 462 -6.87 -18.81 -6.49
N ALA A 463 -5.64 -19.26 -6.19
CA ALA A 463 -4.42 -18.66 -6.72
C ALA A 463 -4.22 -18.98 -8.20
N ARG A 464 -3.59 -18.05 -8.92
CA ARG A 464 -3.06 -18.30 -10.26
C ARG A 464 -1.59 -18.72 -10.18
N GLU A 465 -1.07 -19.10 -11.33
CA GLU A 465 0.37 -19.25 -11.53
C GLU A 465 1.13 -17.98 -11.12
N PRO A 466 2.35 -18.10 -10.56
CA PRO A 466 3.15 -16.95 -10.18
C PRO A 466 3.35 -16.03 -11.38
N THR A 467 2.99 -14.76 -11.21
CA THR A 467 3.15 -13.74 -12.25
C THR A 467 4.64 -13.44 -12.49
N PRO A 468 5.02 -12.78 -13.59
CA PRO A 468 6.39 -12.30 -13.76
C PRO A 468 6.88 -11.47 -12.57
N TYR A 469 6.05 -10.55 -12.06
CA TYR A 469 6.41 -9.76 -10.88
C TYR A 469 6.51 -10.61 -9.61
N GLY A 470 5.58 -11.54 -9.37
CA GLY A 470 5.64 -12.44 -8.21
C GLY A 470 6.84 -13.41 -8.22
N ARG A 471 7.51 -13.59 -9.37
CA ARG A 471 8.74 -14.40 -9.47
C ARG A 471 10.02 -13.59 -9.23
N TRP A 472 10.04 -12.33 -9.67
CA TRP A 472 11.26 -11.52 -9.70
C TRP A 472 11.21 -10.27 -8.81
N GLY A 473 10.05 -9.99 -8.22
CA GLY A 473 9.77 -8.79 -7.44
C GLY A 473 10.22 -7.53 -8.15
N ASP A 474 10.85 -6.65 -7.40
CA ASP A 474 11.41 -5.39 -7.89
C ASP A 474 12.54 -5.57 -8.91
N GLY A 475 13.07 -6.78 -9.13
CA GLY A 475 13.94 -7.08 -10.25
C GLY A 475 13.30 -6.76 -11.62
N MET A 476 11.96 -6.80 -11.71
CA MET A 476 11.22 -6.38 -12.91
C MET A 476 11.40 -4.91 -13.25
N LEU A 477 11.75 -4.06 -12.28
CA LEU A 477 12.05 -2.66 -12.54
C LEU A 477 13.23 -2.51 -13.50
N LEU A 478 14.22 -3.41 -13.47
CA LEU A 478 15.35 -3.37 -14.40
C LEU A 478 14.90 -3.56 -15.85
N VAL A 479 13.89 -4.40 -16.09
CA VAL A 479 13.31 -4.60 -17.42
C VAL A 479 12.60 -3.34 -17.88
N VAL A 480 11.80 -2.71 -17.01
CA VAL A 480 11.13 -1.43 -17.33
C VAL A 480 12.16 -0.34 -17.67
N LEU A 481 13.21 -0.21 -16.86
CA LEU A 481 14.28 0.76 -17.09
C LEU A 481 15.05 0.48 -18.38
N ALA A 482 15.30 -0.79 -18.70
CA ALA A 482 15.95 -1.19 -19.94
C ALA A 482 15.08 -0.86 -21.17
N LEU A 483 13.76 -1.11 -21.11
CA LEU A 483 12.82 -0.77 -22.18
C LEU A 483 12.78 0.75 -22.41
N LEU A 484 12.60 1.53 -21.35
CA LEU A 484 12.60 2.99 -21.44
C LEU A 484 13.96 3.54 -21.91
N GLY A 485 15.06 2.97 -21.43
CA GLY A 485 16.43 3.31 -21.84
C GLY A 485 16.70 3.02 -23.32
N ALA A 486 16.20 1.89 -23.84
CA ALA A 486 16.29 1.56 -25.26
C ALA A 486 15.54 2.59 -26.11
N CYS A 487 14.34 3.02 -25.69
CA CYS A 487 13.60 4.09 -26.36
C CYS A 487 14.34 5.44 -26.39
N LEU A 488 15.17 5.74 -25.37
CA LEU A 488 16.06 6.91 -25.40
C LEU A 488 17.19 6.78 -26.42
N ALA A 489 17.67 5.56 -26.68
CA ALA A 489 18.76 5.29 -27.62
C ALA A 489 18.31 5.31 -29.09
N VAL A 490 17.06 4.94 -29.38
CA VAL A 490 16.50 4.93 -30.74
C VAL A 490 16.51 6.33 -31.35
N GLY A 491 17.06 6.47 -32.55
CA GLY A 491 17.13 7.73 -33.29
C GLY A 491 18.29 8.65 -32.88
N ARG A 492 19.32 8.16 -32.15
CA ARG A 492 20.62 8.83 -32.13
C ARG A 492 21.19 8.75 -33.55
N LYS A 493 21.01 9.79 -34.37
CA LYS A 493 21.85 9.94 -35.57
C LYS A 493 23.30 9.85 -35.08
N ARG A 494 24.08 8.90 -35.61
CA ARG A 494 25.55 8.92 -35.48
C ARG A 494 25.97 10.29 -35.99
N VAL A 495 26.30 11.21 -35.10
CA VAL A 495 27.10 12.39 -35.46
C VAL A 495 28.47 11.82 -35.75
N GLY A 496 28.63 11.35 -36.99
CA GLY A 496 29.88 10.81 -37.49
C GLY A 496 30.91 11.91 -37.41
N ARG A 497 32.02 11.59 -36.73
CA ARG A 497 33.35 12.17 -36.94
C ARG A 497 33.47 12.74 -38.35
N THR A 498 33.45 14.06 -38.48
CA THR A 498 34.11 14.72 -39.60
C THR A 498 35.56 14.25 -39.54
N ARG A 499 35.94 13.45 -40.55
CA ARG A 499 37.34 13.14 -40.82
C ARG A 499 38.07 14.46 -41.07
N VAL A 500 39.29 14.48 -40.56
CA VAL A 500 40.38 15.46 -40.72
C VAL A 500 40.39 16.11 -42.09
#